data_AF-A0A0Q4JIL5-F1
#
_entry.id   AF-A0A0Q4JIL5-F1
#
_cell.length_a   1.000
_cell.length_b   1.000
_cell.length_c   1.000
_cell.angle_alpha   90.00
_cell.angle_beta   90.00
_cell.angle_gamma   90.00
#
_symmetry.space_group_name_H-M   'P 1'
#
loop_
_entity.id
_entity.type
_entity.pdbx_description
1 polymer ?
#
loop_
_entity_poly.entity_id
_entity_poly.type
_entity_poly.pdbx_seq_one_letter_code
_entity_poly.pdbx_strand_id
1 'polypeptide(L)'
;MNGFRKWDSLNSFHDVIRGVNKVAVHRTLRDQDYKVTYGFKIKIHGTNAGVRVQPNGQVAAQRRSSDIPGDTDNGGFRAWVEANPSYWATFHNPDLATYVWGEWAGPGIQQDVACSATPEPVFYPFAIDTYDVAGQLQQRLYDPQEISFRMSGTMPAPSSVKTLPYHSKVTIDFGDKDATVATVMALNDEVEQIGERDPLMASMFGIEGKGEGLVGYPMVGNGLSYAPDEIPMWSVLNFKAKAENLRVNRSRDAVHLKAQWFPTKNLFAEAFCTEQRMEQALAEAVDGQLDPCRTRDFIEWVKADILKESVAEREESNIDWNDVVGGISANAALWYKGRIALEGQS
;
A
#
# COMPACT_ATOMS: atom_id res chain seq x y z
N MET A 1 12.51 10.20 -21.14
CA MET A 1 11.08 9.81 -21.21
C MET A 1 10.69 9.18 -19.90
N ASN A 2 9.57 9.59 -19.32
CA ASN A 2 9.06 9.06 -18.05
C ASN A 2 8.27 7.76 -18.30
N GLY A 3 8.93 6.62 -18.06
CA GLY A 3 8.36 5.28 -18.20
C GLY A 3 7.60 4.79 -16.97
N PHE A 4 7.37 3.49 -16.84
CA PHE A 4 6.69 2.91 -15.67
C PHE A 4 7.43 3.28 -14.38
N ARG A 5 6.67 3.58 -13.33
CA ARG A 5 7.18 3.80 -11.97
C ARG A 5 6.35 2.99 -11.00
N LYS A 6 7.02 2.45 -9.99
CA LYS A 6 6.38 1.67 -8.93
C LYS A 6 6.11 2.58 -7.74
N TRP A 7 4.91 2.50 -7.18
CA TRP A 7 4.61 3.17 -5.92
C TRP A 7 5.47 2.62 -4.78
N ASP A 8 5.93 3.51 -3.91
CA ASP A 8 6.81 3.15 -2.82
C ASP A 8 6.16 2.14 -1.88
N SER A 9 7.01 1.29 -1.30
CA SER A 9 6.57 0.34 -0.31
C SER A 9 6.42 1.03 1.03
N LEU A 10 5.30 0.79 1.70
CA LEU A 10 5.05 1.29 3.04
C LEU A 10 5.75 0.39 4.06
N ASN A 11 6.36 1.01 5.06
CA ASN A 11 7.04 0.33 6.15
C ASN A 11 6.04 -0.28 7.14
N SER A 12 6.52 -1.20 7.97
CA SER A 12 5.88 -1.47 9.26
C SER A 12 6.27 -0.38 10.27
N PHE A 13 5.59 -0.31 11.43
CA PHE A 13 5.98 0.68 12.43
C PHE A 13 7.36 0.42 13.06
N HIS A 14 7.76 -0.84 13.26
CA HIS A 14 9.08 -1.14 13.80
C HIS A 14 10.21 -0.72 12.83
N ASP A 15 9.95 -0.79 11.52
CA ASP A 15 10.87 -0.29 10.49
C ASP A 15 11.00 1.23 10.57
N VAL A 16 9.92 1.96 10.87
CA VAL A 16 9.95 3.40 11.14
C VAL A 16 10.84 3.70 12.35
N ILE A 17 10.67 2.99 13.47
CA ILE A 17 11.50 3.15 14.67
C ILE A 17 12.98 2.92 14.36
N ARG A 18 13.32 1.93 13.53
CA ARG A 18 14.69 1.73 13.05
C ARG A 18 15.14 2.86 12.13
N GLY A 19 14.25 3.33 11.26
CA GLY A 19 14.46 4.41 10.31
C GLY A 19 14.77 5.76 10.95
N VAL A 20 14.18 6.06 12.11
CA VAL A 20 14.43 7.27 12.91
C VAL A 20 15.92 7.45 13.25
N ASN A 21 16.67 6.36 13.41
CA ASN A 21 18.11 6.39 13.72
C ASN A 21 19.00 6.64 12.49
N LYS A 22 18.47 6.65 11.28
CA LYS A 22 19.25 6.99 10.08
C LYS A 22 19.69 8.45 10.17
N VAL A 23 20.98 8.72 9.92
CA VAL A 23 21.59 10.06 10.13
C VAL A 23 20.79 11.20 9.50
N ALA A 24 20.29 11.03 8.27
CA ALA A 24 19.50 12.04 7.59
C ALA A 24 18.14 12.29 8.26
N VAL A 25 17.43 11.23 8.64
CA VAL A 25 16.14 11.29 9.33
C VAL A 25 16.31 11.91 10.72
N HIS A 26 17.30 11.44 11.48
CA HIS A 26 17.60 11.91 12.83
C HIS A 26 17.86 13.42 12.88
N ARG A 27 18.63 13.95 11.92
CA ARG A 27 18.91 15.40 11.86
C ARG A 27 17.64 16.21 11.68
N THR A 28 16.77 15.81 10.76
CA THR A 28 15.50 16.51 10.51
C THR A 28 14.54 16.39 11.69
N LEU A 29 14.45 15.21 12.30
CA LEU A 29 13.60 15.02 13.47
C LEU A 29 14.06 15.82 14.67
N ARG A 30 15.37 16.05 14.84
CA ARG A 30 15.90 16.91 15.89
C ARG A 30 15.35 18.33 15.81
N ASP A 31 15.18 18.87 14.61
CA ASP A 31 14.60 20.21 14.40
C ASP A 31 13.10 20.27 14.70
N GLN A 32 12.45 19.10 14.78
CA GLN A 32 11.03 18.91 15.14
C GLN A 32 10.86 18.37 16.58
N ASP A 33 11.90 18.44 17.42
CA ASP A 33 11.87 17.88 18.79
C ASP A 33 11.45 16.39 18.81
N TYR A 34 11.83 15.66 17.77
CA TYR A 34 11.46 14.25 17.51
C TYR A 34 9.95 13.97 17.43
N LYS A 35 9.12 15.01 17.33
CA LYS A 35 7.67 14.89 17.19
C LYS A 35 7.30 14.93 15.72
N VAL A 36 6.58 13.92 15.28
CA VAL A 36 6.04 13.85 13.92
C VAL A 36 4.54 13.73 14.01
N THR A 37 3.83 14.70 13.41
CA THR A 37 2.40 14.59 13.22
C THR A 37 2.14 13.77 11.97
N TYR A 38 1.32 12.73 12.07
CA TYR A 38 0.90 11.90 10.96
C TYR A 38 -0.53 12.24 10.57
N GLY A 39 -0.78 12.34 9.27
CA GLY A 39 -2.12 12.28 8.71
C GLY A 39 -2.42 10.83 8.33
N PHE A 40 -3.35 10.21 9.06
CA PHE A 40 -3.75 8.83 8.82
C PHE A 40 -4.90 8.77 7.82
N LYS A 41 -4.81 7.84 6.87
CA LYS A 41 -5.89 7.49 5.94
C LYS A 41 -6.32 6.05 6.18
N ILE A 42 -7.61 5.75 5.99
CA ILE A 42 -8.08 4.36 5.99
C ILE A 42 -7.38 3.60 4.87
N LYS A 43 -6.76 2.47 5.21
CA LYS A 43 -6.23 1.54 4.23
C LYS A 43 -7.40 0.77 3.62
N ILE A 44 -7.69 1.06 2.35
CA ILE A 44 -8.70 0.31 1.59
C ILE A 44 -8.06 -0.99 1.09
N HIS A 45 -8.79 -2.10 1.22
CA HIS A 45 -8.39 -3.38 0.66
C HIS A 45 -8.96 -3.53 -0.76
N GLY A 46 -8.21 -3.07 -1.77
CA GLY A 46 -8.57 -3.24 -3.18
C GLY A 46 -7.40 -3.85 -3.95
N THR A 47 -7.13 -3.27 -5.13
CA THR A 47 -5.86 -3.42 -5.82
C THR A 47 -5.20 -2.06 -5.98
N ASN A 48 -3.86 -2.02 -5.85
CA ASN A 48 -3.09 -0.84 -6.19
C ASN A 48 -3.29 -0.48 -7.66
N ALA A 49 -3.54 0.80 -7.91
CA ALA A 49 -3.85 1.32 -9.23
C ALA A 49 -3.22 2.71 -9.42
N GLY A 50 -2.77 2.99 -10.65
CA GLY A 50 -2.15 4.27 -10.97
C GLY A 50 -2.54 4.77 -12.36
N VAL A 51 -2.65 6.09 -12.51
CA VAL A 51 -2.79 6.71 -13.84
C VAL A 51 -1.59 7.60 -14.09
N ARG A 52 -0.87 7.33 -15.17
CA ARG A 52 0.24 8.16 -15.63
C ARG A 52 -0.20 8.99 -16.83
N VAL A 53 -0.02 10.30 -16.75
CA VAL A 53 -0.19 11.24 -17.86
C VAL A 53 1.17 11.82 -18.21
N GLN A 54 1.64 11.55 -19.43
CA GLN A 54 2.96 11.97 -19.90
C GLN A 54 2.95 13.40 -20.48
N PRO A 55 4.14 14.02 -20.65
CA PRO A 55 4.24 15.36 -21.22
C PRO A 55 3.76 15.49 -22.66
N ASN A 56 3.68 14.38 -23.38
CA ASN A 56 3.10 14.31 -24.73
C ASN A 56 1.57 14.06 -24.73
N GLY A 57 0.93 14.05 -23.56
CA GLY A 57 -0.50 13.79 -23.39
C GLY A 57 -0.89 12.30 -23.38
N GLN A 58 0.05 11.37 -23.52
CA GLN A 58 -0.26 9.94 -23.44
C GLN A 58 -0.67 9.54 -22.02
N VAL A 59 -1.78 8.82 -21.92
CA VAL A 59 -2.34 8.28 -20.68
C VAL A 59 -2.05 6.78 -20.61
N ALA A 60 -1.62 6.29 -19.46
CA ALA A 60 -1.44 4.86 -19.19
C ALA A 60 -2.03 4.48 -17.84
N ALA A 61 -2.83 3.42 -17.82
CA ALA A 61 -3.25 2.76 -16.58
C ALA A 61 -2.13 1.84 -16.07
N GLN A 62 -1.96 1.80 -14.76
CA GLN A 62 -0.88 1.08 -14.08
C GLN A 62 -1.46 0.18 -12.99
N ARG A 63 -0.85 -1.01 -12.87
CA ARG A 63 -0.93 -1.84 -11.67
C ARG A 63 0.38 -1.70 -10.89
N ARG A 64 0.47 -2.31 -9.71
CA ARG A 64 1.65 -2.21 -8.83
C ARG A 64 2.98 -2.53 -9.51
N SER A 65 2.98 -3.50 -10.42
CA SER A 65 4.18 -4.09 -11.02
C SER A 65 4.52 -3.56 -12.41
N SER A 66 3.58 -2.96 -13.13
CA SER A 66 3.76 -2.54 -14.51
C SER A 66 2.68 -1.55 -14.98
N ASP A 67 2.94 -0.90 -16.12
CA ASP A 67 1.85 -0.40 -16.97
C ASP A 67 0.98 -1.60 -17.39
N ILE A 68 -0.33 -1.41 -17.55
CA ILE A 68 -1.25 -2.49 -17.92
C ILE A 68 -1.22 -2.64 -19.46
N PRO A 69 -0.80 -3.81 -20.00
CA PRO A 69 -0.78 -4.05 -21.45
C PRO A 69 -2.15 -3.99 -22.13
N GLY A 70 -2.13 -3.79 -23.45
CA GLY A 70 -3.29 -3.59 -24.32
C GLY A 70 -4.34 -4.73 -24.36
N ASP A 71 -3.96 -5.92 -23.93
CA ASP A 71 -4.73 -7.17 -23.95
C ASP A 71 -5.11 -7.69 -22.55
N THR A 72 -4.77 -6.96 -21.49
CA THR A 72 -5.05 -7.34 -20.10
C THR A 72 -5.71 -6.20 -19.32
N ASP A 73 -6.27 -6.51 -18.15
CA ASP A 73 -6.88 -5.54 -17.23
C ASP A 73 -6.44 -5.82 -15.78
N ASN A 74 -6.76 -4.92 -14.86
CA ASN A 74 -6.58 -5.02 -13.42
C ASN A 74 -7.93 -4.76 -12.72
N GLY A 75 -8.83 -5.75 -12.78
CA GLY A 75 -10.17 -5.63 -12.18
C GLY A 75 -11.06 -4.57 -12.83
N GLY A 76 -10.93 -4.33 -14.14
CA GLY A 76 -11.68 -3.32 -14.89
C GLY A 76 -11.10 -1.90 -14.79
N PHE A 77 -10.01 -1.71 -14.04
CA PHE A 77 -9.38 -0.40 -13.88
C PHE A 77 -8.88 0.19 -15.20
N ARG A 78 -8.28 -0.63 -16.08
CA ARG A 78 -7.77 -0.12 -17.36
C ARG A 78 -8.91 0.31 -18.26
N ALA A 79 -9.92 -0.54 -18.43
CA ALA A 79 -11.12 -0.19 -19.19
C ALA A 79 -11.76 1.11 -18.68
N TRP A 80 -11.81 1.29 -17.36
CA TRP A 80 -12.31 2.52 -16.75
C TRP A 80 -11.45 3.76 -17.08
N VAL A 81 -10.11 3.66 -17.01
CA VAL A 81 -9.21 4.76 -17.41
C VAL A 81 -9.42 5.14 -18.89
N GLU A 82 -9.47 4.14 -19.77
CA GLU A 82 -9.65 4.33 -21.22
C GLU A 82 -11.02 4.90 -21.59
N ALA A 83 -12.05 4.65 -20.77
CA ALA A 83 -13.38 5.24 -20.94
C ALA A 83 -13.47 6.72 -20.52
N ASN A 84 -12.44 7.26 -19.84
CA ASN A 84 -12.42 8.64 -19.34
C ASN A 84 -11.30 9.51 -19.95
N PRO A 85 -11.05 9.49 -21.28
CA PRO A 85 -9.85 10.09 -21.87
C PRO A 85 -9.83 11.62 -21.73
N SER A 86 -10.98 12.28 -21.85
CA SER A 86 -11.10 13.74 -21.70
C SER A 86 -10.78 14.21 -20.29
N TYR A 87 -11.07 13.40 -19.27
CA TYR A 87 -10.73 13.71 -17.88
C TYR A 87 -9.24 13.60 -17.65
N TRP A 88 -8.61 12.51 -18.08
CA TRP A 88 -7.15 12.36 -17.90
C TRP A 88 -6.35 13.37 -18.72
N ALA A 89 -6.88 13.83 -19.86
CA ALA A 89 -6.27 14.90 -20.63
C ALA A 89 -6.14 16.22 -19.86
N THR A 90 -6.95 16.48 -18.82
CA THR A 90 -6.82 17.71 -18.01
C THR A 90 -5.57 17.73 -17.14
N PHE A 91 -4.90 16.59 -16.96
CA PHE A 91 -3.63 16.48 -16.22
C PHE A 91 -2.40 16.64 -17.12
N HIS A 92 -2.60 16.83 -18.43
CA HIS A 92 -1.51 17.04 -19.37
C HIS A 92 -0.75 18.32 -19.03
N ASN A 93 0.57 18.18 -18.91
CA ASN A 93 1.49 19.29 -18.76
C ASN A 93 2.71 19.02 -19.66
N PRO A 94 3.08 19.92 -20.59
CA PRO A 94 4.17 19.67 -21.53
C PRO A 94 5.56 19.54 -20.88
N ASP A 95 5.72 19.98 -19.63
CA ASP A 95 6.98 19.96 -18.89
C ASP A 95 7.03 18.87 -17.82
N LEU A 96 5.88 18.29 -17.45
CA LEU A 96 5.75 17.37 -16.34
C LEU A 96 4.97 16.09 -16.71
N ALA A 97 5.46 14.94 -16.26
CA ALA A 97 4.67 13.73 -16.17
C ALA A 97 3.94 13.70 -14.81
N THR A 98 2.65 13.41 -14.82
CA THR A 98 1.83 13.29 -13.61
C THR A 98 1.50 11.83 -13.36
N TYR A 99 1.65 11.37 -12.12
CA TYR A 99 1.26 10.05 -11.65
C TYR A 99 0.23 10.22 -10.54
N VAL A 100 -0.98 9.73 -10.77
CA VAL A 100 -2.03 9.67 -9.76
C VAL A 100 -2.04 8.27 -9.18
N TRP A 101 -1.68 8.15 -7.91
CA TRP A 101 -1.63 6.88 -7.18
C TRP A 101 -2.89 6.71 -6.33
N GLY A 102 -3.50 5.54 -6.43
CA GLY A 102 -4.70 5.25 -5.68
C GLY A 102 -4.94 3.76 -5.46
N GLU A 103 -6.06 3.49 -4.81
CA GLU A 103 -6.60 2.14 -4.67
C GLU A 103 -7.83 2.03 -5.58
N TRP A 104 -7.89 0.97 -6.39
CA TRP A 104 -9.11 0.57 -7.11
C TRP A 104 -9.83 -0.47 -6.29
N ALA A 105 -11.06 -0.18 -5.85
CA ALA A 105 -11.81 -1.04 -4.93
C ALA A 105 -13.31 -1.02 -5.23
N GLY A 106 -13.98 -2.14 -4.99
CA GLY A 106 -15.37 -2.36 -5.35
C GLY A 106 -15.71 -3.83 -5.62
N PRO A 107 -16.92 -4.10 -6.14
CA PRO A 107 -17.36 -5.44 -6.47
C PRO A 107 -16.39 -6.18 -7.39
N GLY A 108 -16.07 -7.43 -7.05
CA GLY A 108 -15.24 -8.31 -7.87
C GLY A 108 -13.73 -8.05 -7.82
N ILE A 109 -13.26 -7.09 -7.01
CA ILE A 109 -11.82 -6.79 -6.87
C ILE A 109 -11.21 -7.50 -5.66
N GLN A 110 -11.85 -7.39 -4.50
CA GLN A 110 -11.52 -8.12 -3.28
C GLN A 110 -12.81 -8.65 -2.65
N GLN A 111 -12.68 -9.63 -1.75
CA GLN A 111 -13.80 -10.28 -1.08
C GLN A 111 -13.77 -10.00 0.44
N ASP A 112 -14.91 -10.17 1.11
CA ASP A 112 -15.05 -10.09 2.57
C ASP A 112 -14.58 -8.79 3.25
N VAL A 113 -14.63 -7.68 2.52
CA VAL A 113 -14.31 -6.32 2.99
C VAL A 113 -15.42 -5.33 2.62
N ALA A 114 -15.63 -4.29 3.42
CA ALA A 114 -16.74 -3.35 3.22
C ALA A 114 -16.74 -2.71 1.82
N CYS A 115 -15.56 -2.40 1.28
CA CYS A 115 -15.45 -1.77 -0.03
C CYS A 115 -15.92 -2.67 -1.19
N SER A 116 -16.02 -4.00 -1.01
CA SER A 116 -16.53 -4.89 -2.06
C SER A 116 -18.04 -4.77 -2.29
N ALA A 117 -18.76 -4.16 -1.33
CA ALA A 117 -20.20 -3.96 -1.37
C ALA A 117 -20.62 -2.59 -1.96
N THR A 118 -19.68 -1.79 -2.47
CA THR A 118 -20.04 -0.54 -3.17
C THR A 118 -20.86 -0.85 -4.43
N PRO A 119 -21.72 0.08 -4.91
CA PRO A 119 -22.54 -0.18 -6.11
C PRO A 119 -21.71 -0.43 -7.37
N GLU A 120 -20.55 0.21 -7.44
CA GLU A 120 -19.59 0.12 -8.55
C GLU A 120 -18.15 0.24 -8.01
N PRO A 121 -17.15 -0.19 -8.78
CA PRO A 121 -15.76 0.10 -8.49
C PRO A 121 -15.45 1.60 -8.46
N VAL A 122 -14.66 2.00 -7.46
CA VAL A 122 -14.26 3.38 -7.20
C VAL A 122 -12.75 3.46 -7.12
N PHE A 123 -12.18 4.50 -7.73
CA PHE A 123 -10.77 4.85 -7.60
C PHE A 123 -10.61 5.84 -6.45
N TYR A 124 -9.72 5.50 -5.51
CA TYR A 124 -9.41 6.29 -4.32
C TYR A 124 -7.98 6.85 -4.39
N PRO A 125 -7.76 8.02 -5.02
CA PRO A 125 -6.46 8.67 -5.03
C PRO A 125 -5.97 8.93 -3.60
N PHE A 126 -4.76 8.46 -3.29
CA PHE A 126 -4.11 8.69 -2.01
C PHE A 126 -2.83 9.52 -2.13
N ALA A 127 -2.23 9.61 -3.32
CA ALA A 127 -1.07 10.45 -3.60
C ALA A 127 -0.97 10.88 -5.06
N ILE A 128 -0.26 11.98 -5.32
CA ILE A 128 0.08 12.43 -6.68
C ILE A 128 1.56 12.79 -6.73
N ASP A 129 2.27 12.26 -7.72
CA ASP A 129 3.65 12.65 -8.03
C ASP A 129 3.72 13.39 -9.36
N THR A 130 4.59 14.39 -9.45
CA THR A 130 4.96 15.02 -10.72
C THR A 130 6.45 14.89 -10.97
N TYR A 131 6.84 14.53 -12.19
CA TYR A 131 8.24 14.39 -12.60
C TYR A 131 8.53 15.29 -13.80
N ASP A 132 9.71 15.89 -13.85
CA ASP A 132 10.14 16.62 -15.05
C ASP A 132 10.48 15.69 -16.21
N VAL A 133 10.75 16.27 -17.39
CA VAL A 133 11.13 15.52 -18.60
C VAL A 133 12.43 14.70 -18.45
N ALA A 134 13.32 15.09 -17.52
CA ALA A 134 14.54 14.36 -17.17
C ALA A 134 14.27 13.18 -16.21
N GLY A 135 13.07 13.09 -15.67
CA GLY A 135 12.61 12.05 -14.76
C GLY A 135 12.98 12.27 -13.30
N GLN A 136 13.27 13.51 -12.91
CA GLN A 136 13.43 13.89 -11.52
C GLN A 136 12.06 14.21 -10.89
N LEU A 137 11.86 13.73 -9.67
CA LEU A 137 10.64 14.00 -8.90
C LEU A 137 10.61 15.48 -8.54
N GLN A 138 9.51 16.16 -8.85
CA GLN A 138 9.32 17.60 -8.64
C GLN A 138 8.36 17.88 -7.48
N GLN A 139 7.37 17.02 -7.27
CA GLN A 139 6.41 17.16 -6.18
C GLN A 139 5.81 15.79 -5.85
N ARG A 140 5.51 15.61 -4.56
CA ARG A 140 4.69 14.51 -4.05
C ARG A 140 3.65 15.04 -3.08
N LEU A 141 2.38 14.76 -3.37
CA LEU A 141 1.22 15.18 -2.61
C LEU A 141 0.64 14.03 -1.81
N TYR A 142 0.40 14.25 -0.52
CA TYR A 142 -0.35 13.32 0.33
C TYR A 142 -1.66 13.91 0.86
N ASP A 143 -1.80 15.23 0.86
CA ASP A 143 -2.98 15.86 1.44
C ASP A 143 -4.23 15.67 0.59
N PRO A 144 -5.34 15.23 1.21
CA PRO A 144 -6.60 15.05 0.51
C PRO A 144 -7.14 16.32 -0.14
N GLN A 145 -6.92 17.52 0.42
CA GLN A 145 -7.41 18.76 -0.19
C GLN A 145 -6.59 19.13 -1.41
N GLU A 146 -5.25 19.04 -1.34
CA GLU A 146 -4.36 19.25 -2.48
C GLU A 146 -4.62 18.21 -3.58
N ILE A 147 -4.77 16.94 -3.22
CA ILE A 147 -5.13 15.88 -4.16
C ILE A 147 -6.50 16.16 -4.76
N SER A 148 -7.53 16.47 -3.96
CA SER A 148 -8.88 16.73 -4.45
C SER A 148 -8.93 17.95 -5.38
N PHE A 149 -8.18 19.00 -5.04
CA PHE A 149 -8.00 20.18 -5.89
C PHE A 149 -7.39 19.79 -7.25
N ARG A 150 -6.29 19.01 -7.24
CA ARG A 150 -5.66 18.50 -8.47
C ARG A 150 -6.59 17.59 -9.27
N MET A 151 -7.34 16.71 -8.59
CA MET A 151 -8.28 15.79 -9.22
C MET A 151 -9.50 16.51 -9.82
N SER A 152 -9.87 17.67 -9.31
CA SER A 152 -10.98 18.47 -9.85
C SER A 152 -10.58 19.31 -11.07
N GLY A 153 -9.27 19.50 -11.30
CA GLY A 153 -8.71 20.12 -12.50
C GLY A 153 -9.52 21.29 -13.07
N THR A 154 -9.77 21.24 -14.37
CA THR A 154 -10.68 22.15 -15.09
C THR A 154 -12.04 21.52 -15.38
N MET A 155 -12.25 20.27 -14.99
CA MET A 155 -13.47 19.49 -15.21
C MET A 155 -13.74 18.60 -13.99
N PRO A 156 -14.99 18.48 -13.54
CA PRO A 156 -15.34 17.63 -12.41
C PRO A 156 -14.80 16.20 -12.59
N ALA A 157 -14.25 15.63 -11.52
CA ALA A 157 -13.83 14.24 -11.52
C ALA A 157 -15.03 13.31 -11.77
N PRO A 158 -14.82 12.15 -12.43
CA PRO A 158 -15.85 11.12 -12.53
C PRO A 158 -16.39 10.77 -11.12
N SER A 159 -17.67 10.46 -11.02
CA SER A 159 -18.32 10.16 -9.72
C SER A 159 -17.70 8.94 -9.01
N SER A 160 -17.08 8.06 -9.79
CA SER A 160 -16.28 6.90 -9.37
C SER A 160 -14.84 7.27 -8.96
N VAL A 161 -14.51 8.56 -8.78
CA VAL A 161 -13.27 9.03 -8.18
C VAL A 161 -13.59 9.67 -6.82
N LYS A 162 -13.00 9.15 -5.75
CA LYS A 162 -13.18 9.68 -4.40
C LYS A 162 -11.82 9.83 -3.72
N THR A 163 -11.32 11.06 -3.61
CA THR A 163 -10.05 11.31 -2.92
C THR A 163 -10.11 10.82 -1.48
N LEU A 164 -9.10 10.04 -1.08
CA LEU A 164 -9.05 9.43 0.24
C LEU A 164 -8.78 10.49 1.31
N PRO A 165 -9.73 10.76 2.24
CA PRO A 165 -9.57 11.79 3.27
C PRO A 165 -8.63 11.32 4.38
N TYR A 166 -8.22 12.27 5.22
CA TYR A 166 -7.65 11.91 6.52
C TYR A 166 -8.76 11.39 7.41
N HIS A 167 -8.51 10.24 8.02
CA HIS A 167 -9.33 9.66 9.07
C HIS A 167 -9.03 10.32 10.41
N SER A 168 -7.74 10.41 10.75
CA SER A 168 -7.26 10.96 12.01
C SER A 168 -5.91 11.66 11.82
N LYS A 169 -5.55 12.50 12.80
CA LYS A 169 -4.23 13.13 12.89
C LYS A 169 -3.64 12.85 14.26
N VAL A 170 -2.45 12.30 14.31
CA VAL A 170 -1.81 11.86 15.57
C VAL A 170 -0.35 12.26 15.57
N THR A 171 0.12 12.83 16.68
CA THR A 171 1.54 13.14 16.87
C THR A 171 2.22 12.00 17.62
N ILE A 172 3.32 11.49 17.05
CA ILE A 172 4.19 10.49 17.68
C ILE A 172 5.45 11.22 18.13
N ASP A 173 5.76 11.13 19.43
CA ASP A 173 6.98 11.67 20.03
C ASP A 173 8.05 10.59 20.09
N PHE A 174 8.93 10.53 19.08
CA PHE A 174 10.02 9.56 19.03
C PHE A 174 11.14 9.85 20.05
N GLY A 175 11.12 11.01 20.72
CA GLY A 175 12.04 11.38 21.79
C GLY A 175 11.61 10.84 23.15
N ASP A 176 10.31 10.54 23.32
CA ASP A 176 9.73 9.97 24.53
C ASP A 176 9.20 8.55 24.28
N LYS A 177 9.88 7.57 24.87
CA LYS A 177 9.54 6.16 24.72
C LYS A 177 8.16 5.82 25.28
N ASP A 178 7.80 6.37 26.44
CA ASP A 178 6.54 6.04 27.10
C ASP A 178 5.36 6.69 26.36
N ALA A 179 5.55 7.93 25.87
CA ALA A 179 4.60 8.57 24.99
C ALA A 179 4.44 7.81 23.66
N THR A 180 5.53 7.35 23.04
CA THR A 180 5.47 6.50 21.84
C THR A 180 4.68 5.23 22.10
N VAL A 181 4.92 4.52 23.21
CA VAL A 181 4.19 3.30 23.57
C VAL A 181 2.70 3.58 23.71
N ALA A 182 2.32 4.66 24.41
CA ALA A 182 0.93 5.03 24.59
C ALA A 182 0.23 5.31 23.25
N THR A 183 0.88 6.04 22.34
CA THR A 183 0.34 6.31 21.00
C THR A 183 0.23 5.03 20.16
N VAL A 184 1.21 4.13 20.25
CA VAL A 184 1.17 2.82 19.57
C VAL A 184 0.00 1.97 20.05
N MET A 185 -0.27 1.94 21.36
CA MET A 185 -1.43 1.23 21.92
C MET A 185 -2.74 1.80 21.38
N ALA A 186 -2.89 3.13 21.38
CA ALA A 186 -4.09 3.77 20.84
C ALA A 186 -4.30 3.47 19.34
N LEU A 187 -3.22 3.47 18.54
CA LEU A 187 -3.29 3.11 17.13
C LEU A 187 -3.65 1.64 16.90
N ASN A 188 -3.22 0.73 17.77
CA ASN A 188 -3.65 -0.67 17.69
C ASN A 188 -5.15 -0.82 17.92
N ASP A 189 -5.68 -0.18 18.97
CA ASP A 189 -7.11 -0.21 19.28
C ASP A 189 -7.95 0.36 18.12
N GLU A 190 -7.50 1.47 17.51
CA GLU A 190 -8.15 2.09 16.35
C GLU A 190 -8.12 1.17 15.12
N VAL A 191 -6.98 0.53 14.85
CA VAL A 191 -6.83 -0.40 13.72
C VAL A 191 -7.74 -1.62 13.87
N GLU A 192 -7.86 -2.20 15.07
CA GLU A 192 -8.77 -3.33 15.28
C GLU A 192 -10.24 -2.92 15.18
N GLN A 193 -10.62 -1.72 15.65
CA GLN A 193 -11.97 -1.18 15.42
C GLN A 193 -12.29 -1.03 13.92
N ILE A 194 -11.33 -0.55 13.13
CA ILE A 194 -11.45 -0.50 11.66
C ILE A 194 -11.60 -1.91 11.07
N GLY A 195 -10.89 -2.88 11.63
CA GLY A 195 -10.98 -4.31 11.29
C GLY A 195 -12.37 -4.89 11.44
N GLU A 196 -13.12 -4.43 12.44
CA GLU A 196 -14.52 -4.81 12.66
C GLU A 196 -15.47 -4.02 11.76
N ARG A 197 -15.22 -2.72 11.61
CA ARG A 197 -16.08 -1.79 10.88
C ARG A 197 -15.27 -0.71 10.16
N ASP A 198 -15.33 -0.69 8.83
CA ASP A 198 -14.71 0.34 8.00
C ASP A 198 -15.45 1.69 8.13
N PRO A 199 -14.85 2.70 8.78
CA PRO A 199 -15.52 3.99 8.99
C PRO A 199 -15.64 4.82 7.71
N LEU A 200 -14.77 4.57 6.72
CA LEU A 200 -14.81 5.28 5.44
C LEU A 200 -16.00 4.78 4.62
N MET A 201 -16.18 3.47 4.50
CA MET A 201 -17.30 2.89 3.76
C MET A 201 -18.65 3.20 4.44
N ALA A 202 -18.69 3.15 5.76
CA ALA A 202 -19.88 3.50 6.54
C ALA A 202 -20.28 4.98 6.32
N SER A 203 -19.32 5.89 6.36
CA SER A 203 -19.60 7.33 6.18
C SER A 203 -19.89 7.73 4.73
N MET A 204 -19.18 7.17 3.75
CA MET A 204 -19.32 7.55 2.35
C MET A 204 -20.50 6.88 1.64
N PHE A 205 -20.83 5.65 2.02
CA PHE A 205 -21.81 4.83 1.29
C PHE A 205 -22.89 4.23 2.19
N GLY A 206 -22.81 4.39 3.52
CA GLY A 206 -23.71 3.71 4.44
C GLY A 206 -23.48 2.20 4.49
N ILE A 207 -22.30 1.73 4.09
CA ILE A 207 -21.95 0.30 4.02
C ILE A 207 -21.22 -0.11 5.29
N GLU A 208 -21.75 -1.15 5.92
CA GLU A 208 -21.12 -1.81 7.06
C GLU A 208 -20.28 -3.00 6.60
N GLY A 209 -19.20 -3.27 7.32
CA GLY A 209 -18.30 -4.39 7.03
C GLY A 209 -16.87 -4.10 7.47
N LYS A 210 -15.99 -5.07 7.29
CA LYS A 210 -14.59 -5.02 7.75
C LYS A 210 -13.77 -4.04 6.90
N GLY A 211 -12.94 -3.23 7.55
CA GLY A 211 -11.90 -2.41 6.92
C GLY A 211 -10.51 -3.00 7.12
N GLU A 212 -9.49 -2.53 6.40
CA GLU A 212 -8.14 -3.13 6.48
C GLU A 212 -7.28 -2.56 7.61
N GLY A 213 -7.39 -1.25 7.87
CA GLY A 213 -6.57 -0.56 8.86
C GLY A 213 -6.18 0.85 8.42
N LEU A 214 -4.94 1.24 8.67
CA LEU A 214 -4.45 2.61 8.50
C LEU A 214 -3.15 2.70 7.69
N VAL A 215 -2.98 3.82 7.00
CA VAL A 215 -1.69 4.27 6.45
C VAL A 215 -1.37 5.65 7.00
N GLY A 216 -0.21 5.79 7.63
CA GLY A 216 0.30 7.05 8.18
C GLY A 216 1.27 7.73 7.24
N TYR A 217 1.04 9.01 6.96
CA TYR A 217 1.94 9.90 6.22
C TYR A 217 2.39 11.05 7.12
N PRO A 218 3.69 11.32 7.28
CA PRO A 218 4.18 12.48 8.02
C PRO A 218 3.63 13.80 7.47
N MET A 219 3.21 14.69 8.34
CA MET A 219 2.83 16.06 8.02
C MET A 219 4.03 16.96 8.28
N VAL A 220 4.42 17.78 7.30
CA VAL A 220 5.63 18.61 7.37
C VAL A 220 5.25 20.08 7.28
N GLY A 221 5.76 20.93 8.18
CA GLY A 221 5.49 22.37 8.19
C GLY A 221 3.99 22.73 8.19
N ASN A 222 3.62 23.72 7.37
CA ASN A 222 2.24 24.21 7.22
C ASN A 222 1.47 23.55 6.05
N GLY A 223 2.08 22.60 5.32
CA GLY A 223 1.57 22.11 4.04
C GLY A 223 2.16 20.76 3.64
N LEU A 224 1.38 19.98 2.93
CA LEU A 224 1.46 18.52 2.88
C LEU A 224 2.03 17.98 1.56
N SER A 225 2.92 18.82 1.03
CA SER A 225 3.73 18.64 -0.15
C SER A 225 5.18 18.56 0.30
N TYR A 226 5.87 17.47 -0.03
CA TYR A 226 7.30 17.35 0.26
C TYR A 226 8.13 17.98 -0.87
N ALA A 227 9.18 18.72 -0.50
CA ALA A 227 10.18 19.12 -1.48
C ALA A 227 10.92 17.87 -2.03
N PRO A 228 11.33 17.86 -3.30
CA PRO A 228 11.99 16.71 -3.94
C PRO A 228 13.10 16.04 -3.14
N ASP A 229 13.95 16.85 -2.50
CA ASP A 229 15.10 16.42 -1.72
C ASP A 229 14.73 15.84 -0.35
N GLU A 230 13.55 16.17 0.17
CA GLU A 230 13.02 15.67 1.44
C GLU A 230 12.24 14.36 1.30
N ILE A 231 11.70 14.07 0.11
CA ILE A 231 10.84 12.90 -0.14
C ILE A 231 11.50 11.58 0.26
N PRO A 232 12.76 11.28 -0.12
CA PRO A 232 13.39 10.02 0.26
C PRO A 232 13.43 9.81 1.78
N MET A 233 13.56 10.89 2.55
CA MET A 233 13.61 10.85 4.00
C MET A 233 12.20 10.69 4.60
N TRP A 234 11.22 11.50 4.19
CA TRP A 234 9.85 11.39 4.71
C TRP A 234 9.20 10.05 4.33
N SER A 235 9.52 9.49 3.17
CA SER A 235 9.06 8.16 2.75
C SER A 235 9.54 7.03 3.68
N VAL A 236 10.67 7.19 4.40
CA VAL A 236 11.13 6.21 5.41
C VAL A 236 10.19 6.18 6.63
N LEU A 237 9.45 7.26 6.87
CA LEU A 237 8.54 7.38 7.99
C LEU A 237 7.10 6.98 7.63
N ASN A 238 6.77 6.81 6.34
CA ASN A 238 5.48 6.27 5.92
C ASN A 238 5.32 4.82 6.39
N PHE A 239 4.19 4.49 7.02
CA PHE A 239 3.91 3.13 7.46
C PHE A 239 2.45 2.72 7.29
N LYS A 240 2.24 1.41 7.26
CA LYS A 240 0.91 0.77 7.26
C LYS A 240 0.72 0.00 8.56
N ALA A 241 -0.51 0.00 9.06
CA ALA A 241 -0.97 -0.85 10.15
C ALA A 241 -2.27 -1.54 9.68
N LYS A 242 -2.39 -2.84 9.93
CA LYS A 242 -3.52 -3.64 9.45
C LYS A 242 -4.18 -4.37 10.62
N ALA A 243 -5.50 -4.54 10.59
CA ALA A 243 -6.25 -5.30 11.59
C ALA A 243 -5.90 -6.79 11.56
N GLU A 244 -6.03 -7.51 12.68
CA GLU A 244 -5.62 -8.92 12.79
C GLU A 244 -6.25 -9.82 11.72
N ASN A 245 -7.54 -9.64 11.48
CA ASN A 245 -8.31 -10.43 10.53
C ASN A 245 -7.82 -10.29 9.07
N LEU A 246 -7.12 -9.20 8.75
CA LEU A 246 -6.57 -8.88 7.44
C LEU A 246 -5.04 -8.74 7.46
N ARG A 247 -4.41 -9.23 8.53
CA ARG A 247 -2.96 -9.41 8.60
C ARG A 247 -2.55 -10.81 8.19
N VAL A 248 -1.55 -10.81 7.33
CA VAL A 248 -0.85 -12.01 6.89
C VAL A 248 -0.21 -12.71 8.09
N ASN A 249 0.58 -12.02 8.92
CA ASN A 249 1.09 -12.58 10.18
C ASN A 249 0.22 -12.10 11.37
N ARG A 250 -0.49 -13.02 12.01
CA ARG A 250 -1.41 -12.75 13.14
C ARG A 250 -0.77 -12.80 14.53
N SER A 251 0.51 -13.15 14.63
CA SER A 251 1.13 -13.48 15.92
C SER A 251 1.51 -12.26 16.79
N ARG A 252 1.13 -11.03 16.39
CA ARG A 252 1.50 -9.76 17.05
C ARG A 252 0.42 -8.69 16.90
N ASP A 253 0.62 -7.51 17.50
CA ASP A 253 -0.22 -6.32 17.30
C ASP A 253 0.13 -5.56 16.01
N ALA A 254 -0.81 -4.75 15.49
CA ALA A 254 -0.73 -4.10 14.19
C ALA A 254 0.42 -3.07 14.09
N VAL A 255 0.73 -2.46 15.23
CA VAL A 255 1.77 -1.47 15.48
C VAL A 255 2.58 -1.97 16.66
N HIS A 256 3.88 -2.18 16.47
CA HIS A 256 4.77 -2.68 17.52
C HIS A 256 6.19 -2.11 17.38
N LEU A 257 6.91 -2.05 18.50
CA LEU A 257 8.22 -1.38 18.58
C LEU A 257 9.42 -2.24 18.18
N LYS A 258 9.30 -3.57 18.25
CA LYS A 258 10.38 -4.51 17.96
C LYS A 258 9.90 -5.56 16.99
N ALA A 259 10.76 -6.12 16.16
CA ALA A 259 10.42 -7.22 15.25
C ALA A 259 10.22 -8.56 15.97
N GLN A 260 9.63 -9.55 15.27
CA GLN A 260 9.40 -10.89 15.82
C GLN A 260 10.64 -11.76 15.79
N TRP A 261 10.92 -12.41 16.92
CA TRP A 261 11.93 -13.44 17.03
C TRP A 261 11.32 -14.82 16.76
N PHE A 262 12.00 -15.62 15.93
CA PHE A 262 11.63 -16.98 15.60
C PHE A 262 12.70 -17.98 16.07
N PRO A 263 12.33 -19.01 16.86
CA PRO A 263 13.29 -19.98 17.37
C PRO A 263 13.84 -20.93 16.29
N THR A 264 13.13 -21.10 15.18
CA THR A 264 13.55 -22.00 14.10
C THR A 264 13.20 -21.43 12.71
N LYS A 265 13.97 -21.88 11.71
CA LYS A 265 13.77 -21.57 10.28
C LYS A 265 12.40 -22.04 9.77
N ASN A 266 11.90 -23.18 10.25
CA ASN A 266 10.60 -23.72 9.86
C ASN A 266 9.45 -22.88 10.40
N LEU A 267 9.51 -22.50 11.69
CA LEU A 267 8.49 -21.65 12.29
C LEU A 267 8.44 -20.27 11.64
N PHE A 268 9.60 -19.75 11.22
CA PHE A 268 9.66 -18.55 10.39
C PHE A 268 8.94 -18.75 9.05
N ALA A 269 9.28 -19.81 8.30
CA ALA A 269 8.67 -20.06 6.99
C ALA A 269 7.15 -20.29 7.08
N GLU A 270 6.68 -21.03 8.09
CA GLU A 270 5.26 -21.26 8.36
C GLU A 270 4.51 -19.97 8.70
N ALA A 271 5.06 -19.15 9.62
CA ALA A 271 4.41 -17.92 10.06
C ALA A 271 4.25 -16.87 8.94
N PHE A 272 5.14 -16.88 7.95
CA PHE A 272 5.07 -15.95 6.81
C PHE A 272 4.28 -16.49 5.61
N CYS A 273 4.11 -17.81 5.50
CA CYS A 273 3.38 -18.48 4.40
C CYS A 273 1.89 -18.68 4.71
N THR A 274 1.18 -17.61 5.08
CA THR A 274 -0.23 -17.71 5.51
C THR A 274 -1.19 -17.72 4.33
N GLU A 275 -2.40 -18.25 4.52
CA GLU A 275 -3.49 -18.27 3.52
C GLU A 275 -3.68 -16.92 2.82
N GLN A 276 -3.76 -15.83 3.59
CA GLN A 276 -3.99 -14.50 3.03
C GLN A 276 -2.87 -14.05 2.07
N ARG A 277 -1.61 -14.35 2.39
CA ARG A 277 -0.49 -14.04 1.49
C ARG A 277 -0.57 -14.86 0.21
N MET A 278 -1.03 -16.11 0.31
CA MET A 278 -1.20 -16.98 -0.84
C MET A 278 -2.35 -16.49 -1.74
N GLU A 279 -3.48 -16.09 -1.17
CA GLU A 279 -4.59 -15.46 -1.91
C GLU A 279 -4.15 -14.14 -2.57
N GLN A 280 -3.34 -13.34 -1.87
CA GLN A 280 -2.77 -12.11 -2.46
C GLN A 280 -1.82 -12.43 -3.63
N ALA A 281 -0.97 -13.45 -3.49
CA ALA A 281 -0.10 -13.91 -4.57
C ALA A 281 -0.91 -14.47 -5.75
N LEU A 282 -2.04 -15.14 -5.49
CA LEU A 282 -2.94 -15.63 -6.53
C LEU A 282 -3.49 -14.44 -7.34
N ALA A 283 -3.97 -13.41 -6.67
CA ALA A 283 -4.48 -12.20 -7.31
C ALA A 283 -3.38 -11.42 -8.06
N GLU A 284 -2.22 -11.19 -7.45
CA GLU A 284 -1.20 -10.28 -8.00
C GLU A 284 -0.19 -10.94 -8.94
N ALA A 285 0.20 -12.19 -8.68
CA ALA A 285 1.25 -12.87 -9.44
C ALA A 285 0.68 -13.62 -10.65
N VAL A 286 -0.55 -14.13 -10.51
CA VAL A 286 -1.19 -14.98 -11.52
C VAL A 286 -2.57 -14.52 -11.96
N ASP A 287 -2.90 -13.25 -11.68
CA ASP A 287 -4.13 -12.57 -12.13
C ASP A 287 -5.41 -13.31 -11.70
N GLY A 288 -5.38 -13.94 -10.53
CA GLY A 288 -6.51 -14.72 -9.98
C GLY A 288 -6.70 -16.09 -10.65
N GLN A 289 -5.82 -16.50 -11.57
CA GLN A 289 -5.99 -17.73 -12.35
C GLN A 289 -5.11 -18.85 -11.84
N LEU A 290 -5.74 -19.97 -11.48
CA LEU A 290 -5.04 -21.19 -11.09
C LEU A 290 -4.53 -21.96 -12.33
N ASP A 291 -3.37 -21.54 -12.83
CA ASP A 291 -2.65 -22.20 -13.93
C ASP A 291 -1.41 -22.93 -13.40
N PRO A 292 -1.29 -24.27 -13.57
CA PRO A 292 -0.10 -25.03 -13.24
C PRO A 292 1.20 -24.47 -13.84
N CYS A 293 1.14 -23.90 -15.05
CA CYS A 293 2.29 -23.31 -15.73
C CYS A 293 2.82 -22.06 -15.02
N ARG A 294 1.98 -21.36 -14.26
CA ARG A 294 2.33 -20.14 -13.52
C ARG A 294 2.75 -20.38 -12.08
N THR A 295 2.91 -21.65 -11.66
CA THR A 295 3.39 -22.02 -10.32
C THR A 295 4.69 -21.31 -9.96
N ARG A 296 5.61 -21.15 -10.93
CA ARG A 296 6.87 -20.44 -10.72
C ARG A 296 6.64 -18.97 -10.37
N ASP A 297 5.80 -18.28 -11.14
CA ASP A 297 5.53 -16.85 -10.96
C ASP A 297 4.91 -16.60 -9.57
N PHE A 298 3.97 -17.46 -9.17
CA PHE A 298 3.37 -17.45 -7.83
C PHE A 298 4.44 -17.58 -6.72
N ILE A 299 5.31 -18.58 -6.80
CA ILE A 299 6.35 -18.82 -5.78
C ILE A 299 7.37 -17.66 -5.75
N GLU A 300 7.77 -17.13 -6.91
CA GLU A 300 8.68 -15.98 -6.97
C GLU A 300 8.06 -14.74 -6.32
N TRP A 301 6.77 -14.48 -6.54
CA TRP A 301 6.05 -13.38 -5.88
C TRP A 301 6.04 -13.57 -4.36
N VAL A 302 5.64 -14.75 -3.87
CA VAL A 302 5.58 -15.04 -2.42
C VAL A 302 6.95 -14.85 -1.76
N LYS A 303 8.01 -15.36 -2.40
CA LYS A 303 9.38 -15.17 -1.92
C LYS A 303 9.78 -13.70 -1.87
N ALA A 304 9.52 -12.95 -2.95
CA ALA A 304 9.88 -11.54 -3.02
C ALA A 304 9.14 -10.71 -1.96
N ASP A 305 7.88 -11.03 -1.72
CA ASP A 305 7.05 -10.37 -0.71
C ASP A 305 7.55 -10.69 0.72
N ILE A 306 7.79 -11.97 1.03
CA ILE A 306 8.33 -12.36 2.35
C ILE A 306 9.74 -11.82 2.57
N LEU A 307 10.64 -11.91 1.58
CA LEU A 307 12.02 -11.40 1.69
C LEU A 307 12.04 -9.94 2.13
N LYS A 308 11.13 -9.15 1.54
CA LYS A 308 10.99 -7.73 1.78
C LYS A 308 10.32 -7.42 3.12
N GLU A 309 9.24 -8.11 3.48
CA GLU A 309 8.51 -7.84 4.72
C GLU A 309 9.18 -8.42 5.97
N SER A 310 10.11 -9.36 5.82
CA SER A 310 10.71 -10.10 6.95
C SER A 310 12.13 -9.67 7.31
N VAL A 311 12.65 -8.58 6.73
CA VAL A 311 14.04 -8.11 6.99
C VAL A 311 14.29 -8.00 8.49
N ALA A 312 13.34 -7.40 9.20
CA ALA A 312 13.49 -7.11 10.60
C ALA A 312 13.43 -8.36 11.49
N GLU A 313 12.53 -9.29 11.19
CA GLU A 313 12.39 -10.59 11.86
C GLU A 313 13.60 -11.47 11.62
N ARG A 314 14.16 -11.44 10.40
CA ARG A 314 15.37 -12.19 10.05
C ARG A 314 16.60 -11.68 10.81
N GLU A 315 16.77 -10.37 10.89
CA GLU A 315 17.85 -9.77 11.69
C GLU A 315 17.69 -10.09 13.18
N GLU A 316 16.49 -9.93 13.74
CA GLU A 316 16.21 -10.23 15.15
C GLU A 316 16.45 -11.72 15.46
N SER A 317 16.05 -12.61 14.55
CA SER A 317 16.18 -14.07 14.70
C SER A 317 17.53 -14.62 14.28
N ASN A 318 18.43 -13.78 13.74
CA ASN A 318 19.70 -14.19 13.14
C ASN A 318 19.53 -15.30 12.07
N ILE A 319 18.54 -15.13 11.19
CA ILE A 319 18.18 -16.06 10.12
C ILE A 319 18.61 -15.49 8.77
N ASP A 320 19.49 -16.18 8.05
CA ASP A 320 19.85 -15.82 6.68
C ASP A 320 18.70 -16.11 5.70
N TRP A 321 18.55 -15.32 4.64
CA TRP A 321 17.51 -15.58 3.64
C TRP A 321 17.65 -16.95 2.97
N ASN A 322 18.89 -17.33 2.66
CA ASN A 322 19.20 -18.59 1.97
C ASN A 322 18.82 -19.81 2.81
N ASP A 323 18.68 -19.63 4.12
CA ASP A 323 18.31 -20.67 5.05
C ASP A 323 16.80 -20.97 5.09
N VAL A 324 15.95 -20.02 4.70
CA VAL A 324 14.48 -20.13 4.80
C VAL A 324 13.78 -20.18 3.45
N VAL A 325 14.45 -19.70 2.39
CA VAL A 325 13.86 -19.60 1.04
C VAL A 325 13.36 -20.96 0.50
N GLY A 326 14.04 -22.05 0.84
CA GLY A 326 13.62 -23.41 0.45
C GLY A 326 12.31 -23.84 1.10
N GLY A 327 12.15 -23.59 2.41
CA GLY A 327 10.92 -23.89 3.15
C GLY A 327 9.75 -23.03 2.69
N ILE A 328 9.98 -21.74 2.44
CA ILE A 328 8.98 -20.82 1.87
C ILE A 328 8.50 -21.32 0.50
N SER A 329 9.45 -21.70 -0.37
CA SER A 329 9.12 -22.22 -1.71
C SER A 329 8.27 -23.49 -1.63
N ALA A 330 8.60 -24.40 -0.71
CA ALA A 330 7.87 -25.65 -0.52
C ALA A 330 6.44 -25.39 -0.03
N ASN A 331 6.26 -24.51 0.96
CA ASN A 331 4.95 -24.16 1.50
C ASN A 331 4.06 -23.49 0.45
N ALA A 332 4.59 -22.51 -0.30
CA ALA A 332 3.87 -21.84 -1.38
C ALA A 332 3.48 -22.82 -2.50
N ALA A 333 4.40 -23.69 -2.92
CA ALA A 333 4.13 -24.70 -3.94
C ALA A 333 3.06 -25.71 -3.51
N LEU A 334 3.09 -26.13 -2.24
CA LEU A 334 2.12 -27.06 -1.67
C LEU A 334 0.72 -26.45 -1.68
N TRP A 335 0.59 -25.19 -1.24
CA TRP A 335 -0.68 -24.47 -1.24
C TRP A 335 -1.26 -24.34 -2.66
N TYR A 336 -0.48 -23.83 -3.61
CA TYR A 336 -0.94 -23.55 -4.97
C TYR A 336 -1.38 -24.82 -5.71
N LYS A 337 -0.60 -25.90 -5.60
CA LYS A 337 -0.98 -27.20 -6.17
C LYS A 337 -2.21 -27.80 -5.50
N GLY A 338 -2.34 -27.62 -4.19
CA GLY A 338 -3.53 -28.03 -3.44
C GLY A 338 -4.79 -27.34 -3.96
N ARG A 339 -4.73 -26.03 -4.20
CA ARG A 339 -5.86 -25.25 -4.75
C ARG A 339 -6.24 -25.67 -6.17
N ILE A 340 -5.26 -25.86 -7.06
CA ILE A 340 -5.50 -26.40 -8.41
C ILE A 340 -6.24 -27.75 -8.34
N ALA A 341 -5.80 -28.65 -7.45
CA ALA A 341 -6.39 -29.97 -7.32
C ALA A 341 -7.84 -29.94 -6.79
N LEU A 342 -8.18 -28.95 -5.97
CA LEU A 342 -9.53 -28.76 -5.44
C LEU A 342 -10.49 -28.18 -6.50
N GLU A 343 -10.06 -27.19 -7.28
CA GLU A 343 -10.89 -26.62 -8.36
C GLU A 343 -11.11 -27.59 -9.52
N GLY A 344 -10.15 -28.48 -9.82
CA GLY A 344 -10.31 -29.49 -10.86
C GLY A 344 -11.28 -30.63 -10.52
N GLN A 345 -11.84 -30.66 -9.30
CA GLN A 345 -12.83 -31.64 -8.83
C GLN A 345 -14.25 -31.08 -8.71
N SER A 346 -14.41 -29.76 -8.83
CA SER A 346 -15.68 -29.03 -8.88
C SER A 346 -16.07 -28.69 -10.31
#